data_AF-A0A8B7DHE9-F1
#
_entry.id   AF-A0A8B7DHE9-F1
#
_cell.length_a   1.000
_cell.length_b   1.000
_cell.length_c   1.000
_cell.angle_alpha   90.00
_cell.angle_beta   90.00
_cell.angle_gamma   90.00
#
_symmetry.space_group_name_H-M   'P 1'
#
loop_
_entity.id
_entity.type
_entity.pdbx_description
1 polymer ?
#
loop_
_entity_poly.entity_id
_entity_poly.type
_entity_poly.pdbx_seq_one_letter_code
_entity_poly.pdbx_strand_id
1 'polypeptide(L)'
;MIKSKIILKNASERYGCDHKGYFASQNINKGESIFACNVCDYSVGNELKTMDEVVECFNKYPECKQFITYFHFMVDQDTYSLPGKWKDQKLICQCSLFNHSCNPNMALMGDYNFIALRDIVVGEELTYDYQTMTTEATFYSGLICKCGSAVCRGVLTFDLYRDVQWQNEFFIYCSTYVKNQIESLKTKWFSSKCYIKRVEPFQKGLAALESLEKDFLVALYSKVVSADMHYIRRSSNPNCYLVENRVYTSNEIKPGEELTLEL
;
A
#
# COMPACT_ATOMS: atom_id res chain seq x y z
N MET A 1 4.50 11.24 34.17
CA MET A 1 4.62 10.91 32.73
C MET A 1 4.34 9.43 32.58
N ILE A 2 3.28 9.05 31.86
CA ILE A 2 3.00 7.64 31.56
C ILE A 2 4.15 7.15 30.68
N LYS A 3 4.99 6.23 31.18
CA LYS A 3 6.03 5.61 30.36
C LYS A 3 5.35 4.81 29.25
N SER A 4 5.77 4.99 28.00
CA SER A 4 5.25 4.19 26.90
C SER A 4 5.46 2.70 27.19
N LYS A 5 4.42 1.87 26.99
CA LYS A 5 4.51 0.40 27.13
C LYS A 5 5.24 -0.27 25.97
N ILE A 6 6.02 0.49 25.20
CA ILE A 6 6.76 0.04 24.03
C ILE A 6 8.25 0.34 24.23
N ILE A 7 9.11 -0.54 23.73
CA ILE A 7 10.56 -0.37 23.70
C ILE A 7 11.10 -0.77 22.32
N LEU A 8 12.01 0.03 21.79
CA LEU A 8 12.69 -0.27 20.53
C LEU A 8 13.82 -1.27 20.77
N LYS A 9 13.86 -2.36 20.00
CA LYS A 9 14.93 -3.36 20.07
C LYS A 9 15.49 -3.65 18.68
N ASN A 10 16.69 -4.23 18.64
CA ASN A 10 17.22 -4.84 17.43
C ASN A 10 16.30 -6.01 17.01
N ALA A 11 15.98 -6.09 15.73
CA ALA A 11 15.17 -7.16 15.14
C ALA A 11 15.89 -7.79 13.93
N SER A 12 17.22 -7.69 13.90
CA SER A 12 18.03 -8.08 12.76
C SER A 12 18.03 -9.58 12.49
N GLU A 13 17.88 -10.38 13.54
CA GLU A 13 17.76 -11.84 13.42
C GLU A 13 16.59 -12.25 12.53
N ARG A 14 15.46 -11.52 12.61
CA ARG A 14 14.25 -11.84 11.84
C ARG A 14 14.21 -11.12 10.49
N TYR A 15 14.52 -9.82 10.46
CA TYR A 15 14.26 -9.01 9.26
C TYR A 15 15.51 -8.73 8.42
N GLY A 16 16.71 -8.81 9.01
CA GLY A 16 17.99 -8.56 8.35
C GLY A 16 18.80 -7.45 9.03
N CYS A 17 20.03 -7.22 8.57
CA CYS A 17 20.97 -6.27 9.18
C CYS A 17 20.31 -4.91 9.49
N ASP A 18 20.62 -4.37 10.67
CA ASP A 18 20.18 -3.05 11.17
C ASP A 18 18.67 -2.82 11.32
N HIS A 19 17.83 -3.84 11.06
CA HIS A 19 16.40 -3.74 11.31
C HIS A 19 16.09 -3.61 12.80
N LYS A 20 15.08 -2.80 13.10
CA LYS A 20 14.55 -2.58 14.45
C LYS A 20 13.08 -2.94 14.49
N GLY A 21 12.58 -3.17 15.69
CA GLY A 21 11.16 -3.40 15.95
C GLY A 21 10.79 -2.88 17.32
N TYR A 22 9.51 -2.53 17.49
CA TYR A 22 8.96 -2.21 18.80
C TYR A 22 8.41 -3.46 19.48
N PHE A 23 8.68 -3.57 20.78
CA PHE A 23 8.24 -4.68 21.61
C PHE A 23 7.49 -4.14 22.82
N ALA A 24 6.57 -4.94 23.35
CA ALA A 24 5.89 -4.64 24.60
C ALA A 24 6.90 -4.60 25.75
N SER A 25 6.99 -3.48 26.46
CA SER A 25 7.81 -3.34 27.69
C SER A 25 7.04 -3.71 28.95
N GLN A 26 5.71 -3.85 28.84
CA GLN A 26 4.77 -4.24 29.88
C GLN A 26 3.59 -4.99 29.23
N ASN A 27 2.74 -5.63 30.04
CA ASN A 27 1.50 -6.20 29.52
C ASN A 27 0.56 -5.08 29.02
N ILE A 28 -0.07 -5.31 27.87
CA ILE A 28 -1.02 -4.41 27.21
C ILE A 28 -2.33 -5.18 27.07
N ASN A 29 -3.43 -4.57 27.51
CA ASN A 29 -4.74 -5.20 27.45
C ASN A 29 -5.35 -5.04 26.05
N LYS A 30 -6.19 -5.98 25.65
CA LYS A 30 -7.01 -5.87 24.43
C LYS A 30 -7.76 -4.53 24.40
N GLY A 31 -7.71 -3.84 23.25
CA GLY A 31 -8.35 -2.55 23.02
C GLY A 31 -7.60 -1.35 23.58
N GLU A 32 -6.51 -1.54 24.33
CA GLU A 32 -5.69 -0.45 24.84
C GLU A 32 -4.97 0.29 23.68
N SER A 33 -4.91 1.62 23.76
CA SER A 33 -4.09 2.44 22.87
C SER A 33 -2.61 2.22 23.19
N ILE A 34 -1.86 1.77 22.19
CA ILE A 34 -0.44 1.44 22.30
C ILE A 34 0.41 2.66 21.92
N PHE A 35 0.06 3.31 20.82
CA PHE A 35 0.83 4.39 20.24
C PHE A 35 -0.07 5.34 19.46
N ALA A 36 0.02 6.64 19.77
CA ALA A 36 -0.56 7.70 18.97
C ALA A 36 0.58 8.50 18.29
N CYS A 37 0.51 8.62 16.97
CA CYS A 37 1.51 9.34 16.20
C CYS A 37 1.39 10.85 16.44
N ASN A 38 2.32 11.41 17.23
CA ASN A 38 2.37 12.86 17.51
C ASN A 38 3.45 13.58 16.69
N VAL A 39 4.46 12.85 16.20
CA VAL A 39 5.51 13.34 15.32
C VAL A 39 5.60 12.37 14.15
N CYS A 40 5.29 12.87 12.97
CA CYS A 40 5.16 12.07 11.77
C CYS A 40 6.13 12.57 10.71
N ASP A 41 6.93 11.66 10.13
CA ASP A 41 7.78 11.92 8.96
C ASP A 41 6.98 12.51 7.79
N TYR A 42 5.67 12.25 7.79
CA TYR A 42 4.75 12.49 6.70
C TYR A 42 3.76 13.63 6.96
N SER A 43 4.00 14.43 8.00
CA SER A 43 3.24 15.65 8.28
C SER A 43 4.05 16.92 7.98
N VAL A 44 5.38 16.79 7.81
CA VAL A 44 6.29 17.92 7.59
C VAL A 44 6.75 17.93 6.13
N GLY A 45 6.29 18.93 5.37
CA GLY A 45 6.85 19.23 4.05
C GLY A 45 6.44 18.30 2.90
N ASN A 46 5.36 17.52 3.07
CA ASN A 46 4.82 16.50 2.14
C ASN A 46 5.31 16.66 0.70
N GLU A 47 6.43 15.99 0.38
CA GLU A 47 6.80 15.75 -1.00
C GLU A 47 5.89 14.63 -1.51
N LEU A 48 4.65 15.00 -1.84
CA LEU A 48 3.76 14.14 -2.59
C LEU A 48 4.33 13.97 -3.99
N LYS A 49 4.43 12.73 -4.42
CA LYS A 49 4.99 12.35 -5.71
C LYS A 49 4.08 11.36 -6.41
N THR A 50 4.03 11.40 -7.73
CA THR A 50 3.51 10.30 -8.56
C THR A 50 4.48 9.13 -8.57
N MET A 51 4.05 7.98 -9.10
CA MET A 51 4.93 6.82 -9.29
C MET A 51 6.14 7.19 -10.15
N ASP A 52 5.92 7.91 -11.25
CA ASP A 52 6.99 8.35 -12.16
C ASP A 52 7.98 9.28 -11.41
N GLU A 53 7.50 10.22 -10.60
CA GLU A 53 8.36 11.11 -9.79
C GLU A 53 9.14 10.35 -8.70
N VAL A 54 8.60 9.27 -8.14
CA VAL A 54 9.36 8.39 -7.23
C VAL A 54 10.42 7.60 -7.99
N VAL A 55 10.13 7.10 -9.19
CA VAL A 55 11.13 6.45 -10.05
C VAL A 55 12.24 7.42 -10.45
N GLU A 56 11.91 8.67 -10.74
CA GLU A 56 12.91 9.73 -10.92
C GLU A 56 13.77 9.94 -9.67
N CYS A 57 13.18 9.87 -8.48
CA CYS A 57 13.95 9.90 -7.22
C CYS A 57 14.90 8.70 -7.11
N PHE A 58 14.50 7.50 -7.52
CA PHE A 58 15.39 6.33 -7.55
C PHE A 58 16.57 6.53 -8.50
N ASN A 59 16.34 7.12 -9.66
CA ASN A 59 17.39 7.37 -10.65
C ASN A 59 18.35 8.46 -10.18
N LYS A 60 17.82 9.50 -9.53
CA LYS A 60 18.61 10.65 -9.05
C LYS A 60 19.37 10.36 -7.75
N TYR A 61 18.80 9.52 -6.88
CA TYR A 61 19.32 9.17 -5.56
C TYR A 61 19.30 7.65 -5.35
N PRO A 62 20.10 6.88 -6.11
CA PRO A 62 20.10 5.42 -6.06
C PRO A 62 20.41 4.86 -4.67
N GLU A 63 21.22 5.56 -3.87
CA GLU A 63 21.52 5.23 -2.47
C GLU A 63 20.29 5.30 -1.57
N CYS A 64 19.31 6.14 -1.91
CA CYS A 64 18.07 6.30 -1.16
C CYS A 64 16.96 5.35 -1.63
N LYS A 65 17.17 4.61 -2.74
CA LYS A 65 16.14 3.75 -3.36
C LYS A 65 15.52 2.76 -2.37
N GLN A 66 16.37 2.05 -1.62
CA GLN A 66 15.90 1.07 -0.65
C GLN A 66 15.07 1.75 0.46
N PHE A 67 15.56 2.88 0.98
CA PHE A 67 14.87 3.64 2.03
C PHE A 67 13.50 4.14 1.56
N ILE A 68 13.42 4.76 0.38
CA ILE A 68 12.16 5.22 -0.20
C ILE A 68 11.22 4.03 -0.47
N THR A 69 11.75 2.91 -0.95
CA THR A 69 10.96 1.71 -1.22
C THR A 69 10.24 1.22 0.04
N TYR A 70 10.92 1.17 1.20
CA TYR A 70 10.30 0.65 2.43
C TYR A 70 9.49 1.67 3.24
N PHE A 71 9.75 2.97 3.06
CA PHE A 71 9.17 4.01 3.92
C PHE A 71 8.31 5.03 3.18
N HIS A 72 8.00 4.84 1.90
CA HIS A 72 6.90 5.57 1.29
C HIS A 72 5.56 5.03 1.78
N PHE A 73 4.50 5.85 1.69
CA PHE A 73 3.13 5.37 1.83
C PHE A 73 2.23 6.04 0.80
N MET A 74 1.17 5.33 0.41
CA MET A 74 0.18 5.84 -0.53
C MET A 74 -0.88 6.65 0.21
N VAL A 75 -1.18 7.84 -0.30
CA VAL A 75 -2.26 8.72 0.23
C VAL A 75 -3.44 8.83 -0.73
N ASP A 76 -3.20 8.66 -2.03
CA ASP A 76 -4.20 8.53 -3.08
C ASP A 76 -3.62 7.64 -4.21
N GLN A 77 -4.46 7.31 -5.18
CA GLN A 77 -4.05 6.70 -6.43
C GLN A 77 -2.97 7.55 -7.11
N ASP A 78 -1.85 6.91 -7.46
CA ASP A 78 -0.66 7.57 -8.00
C ASP A 78 -0.18 8.77 -7.17
N THR A 79 -0.30 8.68 -5.85
CA THR A 79 0.19 9.74 -4.95
C THR A 79 0.82 9.11 -3.72
N TYR A 80 2.14 9.19 -3.68
CA TYR A 80 3.03 8.64 -2.69
C TYR A 80 3.60 9.77 -1.86
N SER A 81 3.64 9.60 -0.55
CA SER A 81 4.30 10.53 0.35
C SER A 81 5.58 9.90 0.87
N LEU A 82 6.68 10.66 0.76
CA LEU A 82 8.01 10.25 1.21
C LEU A 82 8.29 10.79 2.62
N PRO A 83 9.11 10.10 3.44
CA PRO A 83 9.53 10.62 4.73
C PRO A 83 10.25 11.96 4.60
N GLY A 84 9.96 12.97 5.42
CA GLY A 84 10.53 14.31 5.29
C GLY A 84 12.07 14.39 5.29
N LYS A 85 12.76 13.37 5.83
CA LYS A 85 14.24 13.25 5.82
C LYS A 85 14.75 12.05 5.01
N TRP A 86 14.05 11.70 3.94
CA TRP A 86 14.41 10.55 3.11
C TRP A 86 15.79 10.65 2.44
N LYS A 87 16.25 11.86 2.10
CA LYS A 87 17.61 12.09 1.54
C LYS A 87 18.72 11.80 2.53
N ASP A 88 18.42 11.96 3.83
CA ASP A 88 19.32 11.59 4.93
C ASP A 88 19.11 10.14 5.38
N GLN A 89 18.20 9.40 4.73
CA GLN A 89 17.76 8.05 5.10
C GLN A 89 17.40 7.93 6.59
N LYS A 90 16.72 8.96 7.10
CA LYS A 90 16.40 9.10 8.52
C LYS A 90 14.90 9.15 8.73
N LEU A 91 14.43 8.33 9.68
CA LEU A 91 13.07 8.36 10.19
C LEU A 91 13.01 9.16 11.49
N ILE A 92 11.95 9.94 11.66
CA ILE A 92 11.59 10.59 12.93
C ILE A 92 10.28 10.04 13.52
N CYS A 93 9.43 9.38 12.72
CA CYS A 93 8.22 8.70 13.17
C CYS A 93 8.55 7.33 13.75
N GLN A 94 8.09 7.10 14.97
CA GLN A 94 8.14 5.77 15.57
C GLN A 94 7.23 4.77 14.83
N CYS A 95 6.13 5.26 14.25
CA CYS A 95 5.19 4.44 13.49
C CYS A 95 5.85 3.64 12.36
N SER A 96 6.90 4.20 11.74
CA SER A 96 7.62 3.60 10.62
C SER A 96 8.50 2.40 11.03
N LEU A 97 8.67 2.12 12.32
CA LEU A 97 9.49 1.02 12.84
C LEU A 97 8.65 -0.15 13.38
N PHE A 98 7.33 -0.11 13.23
CA PHE A 98 6.49 -1.27 13.50
C PHE A 98 6.57 -2.24 12.33
N ASN A 99 6.91 -3.50 12.62
CA ASN A 99 7.07 -4.53 11.61
C ASN A 99 5.74 -5.18 11.23
N HIS A 100 5.76 -5.86 10.08
CA HIS A 100 4.61 -6.60 9.60
C HIS A 100 4.45 -7.96 10.30
N SER A 101 3.20 -8.34 10.58
CA SER A 101 2.82 -9.74 10.78
C SER A 101 1.53 -10.09 10.03
N CYS A 102 1.49 -11.30 9.45
CA CYS A 102 0.26 -11.84 8.85
C CYS A 102 -0.80 -12.21 9.90
N ASN A 103 -0.40 -12.37 11.17
CA ASN A 103 -1.27 -12.48 12.33
C ASN A 103 -0.87 -11.40 13.35
N PRO A 104 -1.27 -10.14 13.12
CA PRO A 104 -0.82 -9.01 13.92
C PRO A 104 -1.45 -9.01 15.31
N ASN A 105 -0.79 -8.34 16.26
CA ASN A 105 -1.34 -8.12 17.60
C ASN A 105 -1.80 -6.67 17.84
N MET A 106 -1.55 -5.78 16.89
CA MET A 106 -2.08 -4.42 16.88
C MET A 106 -2.62 -4.03 15.52
N ALA A 107 -3.46 -3.01 15.50
CA ALA A 107 -4.02 -2.43 14.29
C ALA A 107 -4.14 -0.92 14.43
N LEU A 108 -4.15 -0.24 13.28
CA LEU A 108 -4.47 1.18 13.22
C LEU A 108 -5.97 1.37 13.43
N MET A 109 -6.37 2.32 14.27
CA MET A 109 -7.74 2.76 14.49
C MET A 109 -7.81 4.25 14.17
N GLY A 110 -8.62 4.60 13.16
CA GLY A 110 -8.54 5.93 12.53
C GLY A 110 -7.25 6.07 11.71
N ASP A 111 -6.62 7.24 11.73
CA ASP A 111 -5.40 7.50 10.93
C ASP A 111 -4.10 7.55 11.76
N TYR A 112 -4.18 7.60 13.09
CA TYR A 112 -3.00 7.90 13.93
C TYR A 112 -2.84 7.08 15.21
N ASN A 113 -3.80 6.21 15.56
CA ASN A 113 -3.81 5.51 16.84
C ASN A 113 -3.72 3.99 16.65
N PHE A 114 -2.64 3.37 17.12
CA PHE A 114 -2.51 1.91 17.16
C PHE A 114 -3.12 1.37 18.45
N ILE A 115 -3.98 0.36 18.33
CA ILE A 115 -4.61 -0.34 19.45
C ILE A 115 -4.24 -1.82 19.49
N ALA A 116 -4.31 -2.44 20.66
CA ALA A 116 -4.12 -3.88 20.82
C ALA A 116 -5.35 -4.67 20.34
N LEU A 117 -5.15 -5.68 19.49
CA LEU A 117 -6.23 -6.57 19.01
C LEU A 117 -6.57 -7.69 20.01
N ARG A 118 -5.62 -8.01 20.89
CA ARG A 118 -5.69 -9.00 21.97
C ARG A 118 -4.82 -8.54 23.14
N ASP A 119 -4.83 -9.28 24.23
CA ASP A 119 -3.83 -9.07 25.28
C ASP A 119 -2.43 -9.40 24.73
N ILE A 120 -1.46 -8.55 25.05
CA ILE A 120 -0.06 -8.64 24.61
C ILE A 120 0.81 -8.74 25.85
N VAL A 121 1.60 -9.80 25.96
CA VAL A 121 2.51 -9.98 27.10
C VAL A 121 3.82 -9.23 26.89
N VAL A 122 4.48 -8.88 27.99
CA VAL A 122 5.80 -8.27 27.96
C VAL A 122 6.78 -9.09 27.09
N GLY A 123 7.52 -8.39 26.23
CA GLY A 123 8.51 -9.00 25.34
C GLY A 123 7.97 -9.44 23.98
N GLU A 124 6.65 -9.43 23.73
CA GLU A 124 6.11 -9.66 22.38
C GLU A 124 6.45 -8.50 21.43
N GLU A 125 6.70 -8.82 20.15
CA GLU A 125 6.87 -7.81 19.10
C GLU A 125 5.52 -7.20 18.73
N LEU A 126 5.45 -5.88 18.63
CA LEU A 126 4.27 -5.14 18.21
C LEU A 126 4.24 -5.05 16.69
N THR A 127 3.23 -5.67 16.08
CA THR A 127 3.14 -5.83 14.62
C THR A 127 1.73 -5.56 14.11
N TYR A 128 1.64 -5.02 12.90
CA TYR A 128 0.38 -4.78 12.20
C TYR A 128 0.43 -5.35 10.76
N ASP A 129 -0.72 -5.43 10.10
CA ASP A 129 -0.77 -5.87 8.71
C ASP A 129 -0.50 -4.70 7.76
N TYR A 130 0.60 -4.73 6.99
CA TYR A 130 0.94 -3.64 6.08
C TYR A 130 -0.10 -3.46 4.96
N GLN A 131 -0.86 -4.52 4.62
CA GLN A 131 -1.92 -4.43 3.62
C GLN A 131 -3.07 -3.51 4.04
N THR A 132 -3.19 -3.14 5.32
CA THR A 132 -4.18 -2.15 5.76
C THR A 132 -3.80 -0.72 5.40
N MET A 133 -2.59 -0.48 4.90
CA MET A 133 -2.06 0.88 4.68
C MET A 133 -1.89 1.26 3.20
N THR A 134 -1.75 0.27 2.31
CA THR A 134 -1.41 0.49 0.90
C THR A 134 -2.03 -0.58 0.00
N THR A 135 -1.87 -0.42 -1.31
CA THR A 135 -2.34 -1.35 -2.35
C THR A 135 -1.17 -1.93 -3.16
N GLU A 136 -1.48 -2.79 -4.13
CA GLU A 136 -0.54 -3.48 -5.02
C GLU A 136 0.39 -2.54 -5.79
N ALA A 137 -0.01 -1.27 -5.97
CA ALA A 137 0.79 -0.24 -6.62
C ALA A 137 1.97 0.29 -5.75
N THR A 138 2.13 -0.21 -4.53
CA THR A 138 3.29 0.12 -3.68
C THR A 138 4.61 -0.43 -4.25
N PHE A 139 5.71 0.32 -4.05
CA PHE A 139 7.04 -0.11 -4.52
C PHE A 139 7.63 -1.32 -3.78
N TYR A 140 7.01 -1.76 -2.67
CA TYR A 140 7.43 -2.98 -1.96
C TYR A 140 6.43 -4.14 -2.12
N SER A 141 5.58 -4.09 -3.15
CA SER A 141 4.79 -5.26 -3.54
C SER A 141 5.71 -6.41 -3.95
N GLY A 142 5.38 -7.62 -3.53
CA GLY A 142 6.25 -8.80 -3.67
C GLY A 142 7.26 -8.98 -2.52
N LEU A 143 7.16 -8.20 -1.44
CA LEU A 143 8.03 -8.36 -0.27
C LEU A 143 7.87 -9.75 0.38
N ILE A 144 8.98 -10.48 0.54
CA ILE A 144 9.02 -11.75 1.26
C ILE A 144 8.74 -11.51 2.74
N CYS A 145 7.67 -12.11 3.25
CA CYS A 145 7.24 -11.98 4.63
C CYS A 145 8.08 -12.86 5.56
N LYS A 146 8.61 -12.25 6.63
CA LYS A 146 9.43 -12.92 7.65
C LYS A 146 8.77 -12.95 9.04
N CYS A 147 7.45 -12.79 9.11
CA CYS A 147 6.74 -12.62 10.39
C CYS A 147 6.77 -13.85 11.31
N GLY A 148 7.00 -15.05 10.76
CA GLY A 148 7.04 -16.31 11.54
C GLY A 148 5.68 -16.81 12.02
N SER A 149 4.57 -16.19 11.61
CA SER A 149 3.21 -16.65 11.92
C SER A 149 2.92 -18.01 11.27
N ALA A 150 2.15 -18.86 11.94
CA ALA A 150 1.64 -20.12 11.37
C ALA A 150 0.70 -19.91 10.16
N VAL A 151 0.10 -18.72 10.05
CA VAL A 151 -0.76 -18.30 8.93
C VAL A 151 -0.04 -17.27 8.04
N CYS A 152 1.28 -17.37 7.92
CA CYS A 152 2.08 -16.49 7.07
C CYS A 152 1.68 -16.64 5.59
N ARG A 153 1.51 -15.50 4.90
CA ARG A 153 1.20 -15.45 3.46
C ARG A 153 2.40 -15.75 2.56
N GLY A 154 3.62 -15.77 3.13
CA GLY A 154 4.87 -15.92 2.40
C GLY A 154 5.31 -14.66 1.66
N VAL A 155 4.43 -14.04 0.87
CA VAL A 155 4.70 -12.82 0.10
C VAL A 155 3.57 -11.82 0.32
N LEU A 156 3.90 -10.53 0.39
CA LEU A 156 2.93 -9.44 0.50
C LEU A 156 2.64 -8.86 -0.89
N THR A 157 1.43 -9.10 -1.38
CA THR A 157 0.95 -8.66 -2.71
C THR A 157 0.13 -7.37 -2.68
N PHE A 158 -0.38 -7.00 -1.50
CA PHE A 158 -1.16 -5.77 -1.25
C PHE A 158 -2.49 -5.68 -2.00
N ASP A 159 -3.03 -6.81 -2.46
CA ASP A 159 -4.30 -6.90 -3.18
C ASP A 159 -5.44 -7.48 -2.31
N LEU A 160 -5.20 -7.80 -1.03
CA LEU A 160 -6.22 -8.38 -0.14
C LEU A 160 -7.42 -7.47 0.13
N TYR A 161 -7.30 -6.15 -0.06
CA TYR A 161 -8.46 -5.26 0.00
C TYR A 161 -9.51 -5.59 -1.07
N ARG A 162 -9.19 -6.43 -2.06
CA ARG A 162 -10.15 -6.95 -3.06
C ARG A 162 -10.90 -8.20 -2.56
N ASP A 163 -10.43 -8.86 -1.51
CA ASP A 163 -11.06 -10.05 -0.93
C ASP A 163 -12.14 -9.68 0.10
N VAL A 164 -13.35 -10.21 -0.07
CA VAL A 164 -14.51 -9.85 0.76
C VAL A 164 -14.35 -10.32 2.21
N GLN A 165 -13.70 -11.46 2.43
CA GLN A 165 -13.49 -11.96 3.79
C GLN A 165 -12.49 -11.06 4.53
N TRP A 166 -11.39 -10.70 3.88
CA TRP A 166 -10.41 -9.77 4.44
C TRP A 166 -11.01 -8.39 4.68
N GLN A 167 -11.83 -7.87 3.77
CA GLN A 167 -12.56 -6.62 3.98
C GLN A 167 -13.41 -6.69 5.26
N ASN A 168 -14.20 -7.75 5.45
CA ASN A 168 -15.04 -7.88 6.65
C ASN A 168 -14.24 -7.88 7.96
N GLU A 169 -13.02 -8.42 7.94
CA GLU A 169 -12.15 -8.50 9.12
C GLU A 169 -11.36 -7.20 9.35
N PHE A 170 -10.82 -6.59 8.29
CA PHE A 170 -9.82 -5.52 8.40
C PHE A 170 -10.30 -4.14 7.99
N PHE A 171 -11.49 -3.99 7.40
CA PHE A 171 -11.97 -2.69 6.88
C PHE A 171 -11.88 -1.57 7.92
N ILE A 172 -12.28 -1.81 9.16
CA ILE A 172 -12.24 -0.78 10.21
C ILE A 172 -10.81 -0.32 10.52
N TYR A 173 -9.83 -1.21 10.34
CA TYR A 173 -8.41 -0.99 10.62
C TYR A 173 -7.61 -0.43 9.44
N CYS A 174 -8.25 -0.32 8.28
CA CYS A 174 -7.63 0.23 7.07
C CYS A 174 -7.42 1.75 7.18
N SER A 175 -6.33 2.22 6.59
CA SER A 175 -6.11 3.64 6.32
C SER A 175 -7.26 4.21 5.49
N THR A 176 -7.45 5.52 5.55
CA THR A 176 -8.44 6.21 4.71
C THR A 176 -8.23 5.90 3.22
N TYR A 177 -6.98 5.79 2.76
CA TYR A 177 -6.66 5.42 1.39
C TYR A 177 -7.20 4.03 1.00
N VAL A 178 -6.90 2.99 1.79
CA VAL A 178 -7.34 1.62 1.49
C VAL A 178 -8.87 1.49 1.58
N LYS A 179 -9.51 2.16 2.55
CA LYS A 179 -10.98 2.24 2.63
C LYS A 179 -11.58 2.81 1.34
N ASN A 180 -11.01 3.90 0.82
CA ASN A 180 -11.46 4.49 -0.44
C ASN A 180 -11.27 3.55 -1.64
N GLN A 181 -10.21 2.73 -1.66
CA GLN A 181 -10.03 1.73 -2.71
C GLN A 181 -11.09 0.62 -2.62
N ILE A 182 -11.40 0.13 -1.41
CA ILE A 182 -12.47 -0.86 -1.18
C ILE A 182 -13.82 -0.32 -1.68
N GLU A 183 -14.15 0.92 -1.33
CA GLU A 183 -15.38 1.57 -1.80
C GLU A 183 -15.39 1.76 -3.32
N SER A 184 -14.25 2.10 -3.92
CA SER A 184 -14.11 2.24 -5.38
C SER A 184 -14.40 0.93 -6.11
N LEU A 185 -13.94 -0.22 -5.57
CA LEU A 185 -14.15 -1.54 -6.20
C LEU A 185 -15.64 -1.91 -6.34
N LYS A 186 -16.54 -1.32 -5.56
CA LYS A 186 -17.99 -1.55 -5.67
C LYS A 186 -18.57 -1.07 -7.01
N THR A 187 -17.91 -0.10 -7.64
CA THR A 187 -18.39 0.54 -8.88
C THR A 187 -17.38 0.54 -10.01
N LYS A 188 -16.09 0.33 -9.70
CA LYS A 188 -14.97 0.41 -10.64
C LYS A 188 -14.03 -0.76 -10.42
N TRP A 189 -14.21 -1.83 -11.18
CA TRP A 189 -13.30 -2.97 -11.12
C TRP A 189 -12.30 -2.94 -12.26
N PHE A 190 -11.02 -3.04 -11.91
CA PHE A 190 -9.92 -3.32 -12.83
C PHE A 190 -8.97 -4.34 -12.21
N SER A 191 -8.20 -5.04 -13.04
CA SER A 191 -7.25 -6.06 -12.62
C SER A 191 -6.23 -5.53 -11.60
N SER A 192 -5.80 -6.35 -10.65
CA SER A 192 -4.67 -6.02 -9.76
C SER A 192 -3.33 -5.92 -10.48
N LYS A 193 -3.28 -6.32 -11.76
CA LYS A 193 -2.12 -6.06 -12.63
C LYS A 193 -2.13 -4.66 -13.23
N CYS A 194 -3.05 -3.80 -12.83
CA CYS A 194 -3.18 -2.43 -13.29
C CYS A 194 -3.19 -1.48 -12.10
N TYR A 195 -2.80 -0.24 -12.35
CA TYR A 195 -2.89 0.84 -11.39
C TYR A 195 -3.40 2.10 -12.08
N ILE A 196 -3.99 2.99 -11.29
CA ILE A 196 -4.40 4.29 -11.79
C ILE A 196 -3.18 5.19 -11.80
N LYS A 197 -2.88 5.79 -12.95
CA LYS A 197 -1.75 6.67 -13.23
C LYS A 197 -2.25 8.09 -13.49
N ARG A 198 -1.57 9.11 -12.97
CA ARG A 198 -1.82 10.51 -13.28
C ARG A 198 -1.10 10.86 -14.59
N VAL A 199 -1.86 11.25 -15.60
CA VAL A 199 -1.33 11.59 -16.94
C VAL A 199 -1.18 13.11 -17.10
N GLU A 200 -2.13 13.87 -16.56
CA GLU A 200 -2.09 15.33 -16.44
C GLU A 200 -2.53 15.71 -15.01
N PRO A 201 -2.30 16.95 -14.53
CA PRO A 201 -2.60 17.33 -13.14
C PRO A 201 -3.99 16.91 -12.63
N PHE A 202 -4.98 16.90 -13.53
CA PHE A 202 -6.38 16.54 -13.26
C PHE A 202 -6.87 15.29 -14.02
N GLN A 203 -6.04 14.65 -14.84
CA GLN A 203 -6.45 13.50 -15.65
C GLN A 203 -5.77 12.22 -15.15
N LYS A 204 -6.60 11.20 -14.90
CA LYS A 204 -6.17 9.86 -14.48
C LYS A 204 -6.41 8.87 -15.64
N GLY A 205 -5.43 8.00 -15.85
CA GLY A 205 -5.45 6.88 -16.79
C GLY A 205 -5.30 5.55 -16.04
N LEU A 206 -5.65 4.44 -16.67
CA LEU A 206 -5.36 3.10 -16.18
C LEU A 206 -4.11 2.60 -16.88
N ALA A 207 -3.09 2.18 -16.13
CA ALA A 207 -1.84 1.68 -16.69
C ALA A 207 -1.54 0.27 -16.19
N ALA A 208 -0.75 -0.47 -16.96
CA ALA A 208 -0.25 -1.78 -16.57
C ALA A 208 0.79 -1.64 -15.45
N LEU A 209 0.59 -2.32 -14.32
CA LEU A 209 1.54 -2.39 -13.21
C LEU A 209 2.68 -3.37 -13.54
N GLU A 210 2.34 -4.44 -14.24
CA GLU A 210 3.26 -5.46 -14.76
C GLU A 210 2.90 -5.81 -16.20
N SER A 211 3.71 -6.64 -16.87
CA SER A 211 3.43 -7.04 -18.25
C SER A 211 2.10 -7.77 -18.34
N LEU A 212 1.29 -7.39 -19.34
CA LEU A 212 0.01 -8.03 -19.63
C LEU A 212 0.09 -8.72 -20.99
N GLU A 213 -0.32 -9.98 -21.03
CA GLU A 213 -0.44 -10.71 -22.28
C GLU A 213 -1.61 -10.18 -23.12
N LYS A 214 -1.67 -10.57 -24.39
CA LYS A 214 -2.84 -10.33 -25.24
C LYS A 214 -4.07 -11.07 -24.69
N ASP A 215 -5.24 -10.50 -24.90
CA ASP A 215 -6.55 -11.02 -24.47
C ASP A 215 -6.69 -11.14 -22.93
N PHE A 216 -5.90 -10.35 -22.19
CA PHE A 216 -5.94 -10.28 -20.74
C PHE A 216 -7.06 -9.34 -20.26
N LEU A 217 -7.89 -9.80 -19.32
CA LEU A 217 -9.00 -9.02 -18.76
C LEU A 217 -8.48 -7.90 -17.84
N VAL A 218 -8.69 -6.64 -18.24
CA VAL A 218 -8.21 -5.48 -17.47
C VAL A 218 -9.30 -4.73 -16.72
N ALA A 219 -10.56 -4.74 -17.20
CA ALA A 219 -11.65 -4.03 -16.54
C ALA A 219 -13.03 -4.68 -16.76
N LEU A 220 -13.95 -4.44 -15.83
CA LEU A 220 -15.34 -4.92 -15.85
C LEU A 220 -16.31 -3.77 -15.54
N TYR A 221 -17.19 -3.44 -16.48
CA TYR A 221 -18.20 -2.40 -16.34
C TYR A 221 -19.49 -2.93 -15.72
N SER A 222 -20.04 -2.23 -14.74
CA SER A 222 -21.35 -2.54 -14.15
C SER A 222 -22.51 -2.00 -15.01
N LYS A 223 -22.62 -2.48 -16.26
CA LYS A 223 -23.72 -2.26 -17.24
C LYS A 223 -24.18 -0.81 -17.57
N VAL A 224 -23.87 0.21 -16.77
CA VAL A 224 -24.31 1.62 -16.96
C VAL A 224 -23.17 2.59 -16.68
N VAL A 225 -21.95 2.25 -17.08
CA VAL A 225 -20.79 3.09 -16.83
C VAL A 225 -19.94 3.16 -18.10
N SER A 226 -19.80 4.36 -18.65
CA SER A 226 -18.91 4.65 -19.76
C SER A 226 -17.45 4.44 -19.36
N ALA A 227 -16.61 4.09 -20.34
CA ALA A 227 -15.23 3.65 -20.09
C ALA A 227 -14.33 4.70 -19.41
N ASP A 228 -14.67 5.99 -19.53
CA ASP A 228 -14.05 7.12 -18.81
C ASP A 228 -14.10 6.96 -17.28
N MET A 229 -15.11 6.28 -16.75
CA MET A 229 -15.24 6.05 -15.31
C MET A 229 -14.29 4.98 -14.77
N HIS A 230 -13.68 4.18 -15.65
CA HIS A 230 -12.68 3.16 -15.28
C HIS A 230 -11.27 3.62 -15.65
N TYR A 231 -11.08 4.92 -15.86
CA TYR A 231 -9.79 5.53 -16.16
C TYR A 231 -9.19 5.05 -17.50
N ILE A 232 -9.95 4.35 -18.33
CA ILE A 232 -9.48 3.92 -19.65
C ILE A 232 -9.77 5.04 -20.64
N ARG A 233 -8.72 5.69 -21.13
CA ARG A 233 -8.85 6.85 -22.02
C ARG A 233 -9.09 6.43 -23.47
N ARG A 234 -9.66 7.36 -24.23
CA ARG A 234 -9.83 7.21 -25.69
C ARG A 234 -8.50 7.40 -26.41
N SER A 235 -8.23 6.57 -27.41
CA SER A 235 -7.07 6.70 -28.30
C SER A 235 -7.47 6.40 -29.75
N SER A 236 -6.80 7.05 -30.72
CA SER A 236 -6.91 6.70 -32.15
C SER A 236 -6.08 5.46 -32.53
N ASN A 237 -5.18 5.03 -31.64
CA ASN A 237 -4.42 3.78 -31.73
C ASN A 237 -4.59 3.02 -30.40
N PRO A 238 -5.75 2.40 -30.17
CA PRO A 238 -6.05 1.73 -28.91
C PRO A 238 -5.21 0.47 -28.74
N ASN A 239 -4.96 0.09 -27.48
CA ASN A 239 -4.29 -1.17 -27.12
C ASN A 239 -5.20 -2.10 -26.29
N CYS A 240 -6.49 -1.78 -26.22
CA CYS A 240 -7.54 -2.62 -25.63
C CYS A 240 -8.76 -2.70 -26.56
N TYR A 241 -9.60 -3.70 -26.33
CA TYR A 241 -10.91 -3.87 -26.98
C TYR A 241 -11.99 -4.24 -25.96
N LEU A 242 -13.24 -3.88 -26.25
CA LEU A 242 -14.41 -4.11 -25.39
C LEU A 242 -15.26 -5.27 -25.94
N VAL A 243 -15.56 -6.24 -25.09
CA VAL A 243 -16.55 -7.30 -25.36
C VAL A 243 -17.62 -7.22 -24.29
N GLU A 244 -18.85 -6.90 -24.70
CA GLU A 244 -19.97 -6.61 -23.78
C GLU A 244 -19.59 -5.54 -22.74
N ASN A 245 -19.33 -5.95 -21.50
CA ASN A 245 -18.96 -5.09 -20.39
C ASN A 245 -17.53 -5.37 -19.88
N ARG A 246 -16.68 -6.00 -20.69
CA ARG A 246 -15.35 -6.46 -20.32
C ARG A 246 -14.29 -5.90 -21.25
N VAL A 247 -13.21 -5.37 -20.70
CA VAL A 247 -12.09 -4.84 -21.47
C VAL A 247 -10.94 -5.81 -21.45
N TYR A 248 -10.40 -6.09 -22.64
CA TYR A 248 -9.27 -6.97 -22.85
C TYR A 248 -8.15 -6.24 -23.58
N THR A 249 -6.90 -6.63 -23.34
CA THR A 249 -5.72 -6.13 -24.09
C THR A 249 -5.71 -6.67 -25.52
N SER A 250 -5.46 -5.82 -26.53
CA SER A 250 -5.38 -6.26 -27.93
C SER A 250 -4.01 -6.85 -28.32
N ASN A 251 -3.00 -6.54 -27.53
CA ASN A 251 -1.60 -6.88 -27.71
C ASN A 251 -0.93 -7.00 -26.33
N GLU A 252 0.33 -7.43 -26.33
CA GLU A 252 1.15 -7.36 -25.12
C GLU A 252 1.32 -5.90 -24.68
N ILE A 253 1.10 -5.63 -23.39
CA ILE A 253 1.21 -4.30 -22.78
C ILE A 253 2.38 -4.29 -21.80
N LYS A 254 3.24 -3.28 -21.91
CA LYS A 254 4.42 -3.16 -21.05
C LYS A 254 4.07 -2.49 -19.70
N PRO A 255 4.85 -2.76 -18.63
CA PRO A 255 4.71 -2.03 -17.38
C PRO A 255 4.79 -0.51 -17.60
N GLY A 256 3.87 0.24 -16.99
CA GLY A 256 3.74 1.69 -17.09
C GLY A 256 3.02 2.20 -18.34
N GLU A 257 2.72 1.31 -19.31
CA GLU A 257 1.95 1.67 -20.50
C GLU A 257 0.46 1.85 -20.15
N GLU A 258 -0.15 2.90 -20.70
CA GLU A 258 -1.55 3.22 -20.49
C GLU A 258 -2.47 2.33 -21.32
N LEU A 259 -3.56 1.86 -20.72
CA LEU A 259 -4.63 1.12 -21.36
C LEU A 259 -5.63 2.09 -21.99
N THR A 260 -5.91 1.91 -23.27
CA THR A 260 -6.76 2.81 -24.06
C THR A 260 -7.72 2.06 -24.96
N LEU A 261 -8.90 2.65 -25.19
CA LEU A 261 -9.98 2.08 -26.01
C LEU A 261 -10.33 2.99 -27.19
N GLU A 262 -10.85 2.38 -28.25
CA GLU A 262 -11.62 3.07 -29.28
C GLU A 262 -13.04 3.26 -28.72
N LEU A 263 -13.31 4.44 -28.15
CA LEU A 263 -14.62 4.81 -27.61
C LEU A 263 -15.35 5.77 -28.55
#